data_AF-A0A1A6HT70-F1
#
_entry.id   AF-A0A1A6HT70-F1
#
_cell.length_a   1.000
_cell.length_b   1.000
_cell.length_c   1.000
_cell.angle_alpha   90.00
_cell.angle_beta   90.00
_cell.angle_gamma   90.00
#
_symmetry.space_group_name_H-M   'P 1'
#
loop_
_entity.id
_entity.type
_entity.pdbx_description
1 polymer ?
#
loop_
_entity_poly.entity_id
_entity_poly.type
_entity_poly.pdbx_seq_one_letter_code
_entity_poly.pdbx_strand_id
1 'polypeptide(L)' 'FKKYNKDLAEIRKRVLEMANYVNMLYKKLDAHVVLVGMEIWTDEDKIKITPDANTTLENFSKWRGKDLLKRKHHDIAQLL' A
#
# COMPACT_ATOMS: atom_id res chain seq x y z
N PHE A 1 -7.78 0.48 -8.59
CA PHE A 1 -7.72 0.77 -10.04
C PHE A 1 -9.08 1.01 -10.68
N LYS A 2 -9.97 -0.01 -10.79
CA LYS A 2 -11.30 0.12 -11.44
C LYS A 2 -12.18 1.24 -10.85
N LYS A 3 -12.20 1.37 -9.51
CA LYS A 3 -12.94 2.42 -8.78
C LYS A 3 -12.61 3.85 -9.19
N TYR A 4 -11.38 4.11 -9.62
CA TYR A 4 -10.93 5.45 -10.02
C TYR A 4 -10.93 5.62 -11.54
N ASN A 5 -11.83 4.91 -12.25
CA ASN A 5 -11.90 4.94 -13.73
C ASN A 5 -10.56 4.67 -14.42
N LYS A 6 -9.71 3.84 -13.80
CA LYS A 6 -8.35 3.53 -14.27
C LYS A 6 -7.39 4.74 -14.30
N ASP A 7 -7.75 5.85 -13.67
CA ASP A 7 -6.90 7.04 -13.57
C ASP A 7 -5.77 6.80 -12.55
N LEU A 8 -4.57 6.57 -13.08
CA LEU A 8 -3.38 6.37 -12.26
C LEU A 8 -2.91 7.66 -11.60
N ALA A 9 -3.12 8.83 -12.22
CA ALA A 9 -2.71 10.10 -11.64
C ALA A 9 -3.53 10.41 -10.38
N GLU A 10 -4.84 10.20 -10.45
CA GLU A 10 -5.73 10.38 -9.30
C GLU A 10 -5.41 9.41 -8.16
N ILE A 11 -5.16 8.13 -8.46
CA ILE A 11 -4.74 7.15 -7.45
C ILE A 11 -3.42 7.58 -6.79
N ARG A 12 -2.42 7.97 -7.58
CA ARG A 12 -1.11 8.41 -7.07
C ARG A 12 -1.23 9.65 -6.19
N LYS A 13 -2.00 10.65 -6.64
CA LYS A 13 -2.27 11.88 -5.88
C LYS A 13 -2.88 11.54 -4.52
N ARG A 14 -3.91 10.70 -4.50
CA ARG A 14 -4.60 10.32 -3.27
C ARG A 14 -3.67 9.57 -2.30
N VAL A 15 -2.84 8.65 -2.78
CA VAL A 15 -1.88 7.93 -1.92
C VAL A 15 -0.82 8.89 -1.34
N LEU A 16 -0.34 9.85 -2.13
CA LEU A 16 0.59 10.89 -1.65
C LEU A 16 -0.06 11.77 -0.57
N GLU A 17 -1.31 12.17 -0.76
CA GLU A 17 -2.07 12.94 0.23
C GLU A 17 -2.27 12.16 1.53
N MET A 18 -2.62 10.87 1.45
CA MET A 18 -2.72 9.99 2.62
C MET A 18 -1.38 9.85 3.35
N ALA A 19 -0.28 9.62 2.62
CA ALA A 19 1.06 9.53 3.21
C ALA A 19 1.49 10.82 3.90
N ASN A 20 1.21 11.98 3.29
CA ASN A 20 1.46 13.29 3.89
C ASN A 20 0.67 13.49 5.19
N TYR A 21 -0.61 13.10 5.19
CA TYR A 21 -1.46 13.19 6.38
C TYR A 21 -0.95 12.29 7.51
N VAL A 22 -0.60 11.03 7.20
CA VAL A 22 -0.03 10.09 8.17
C VAL A 22 1.29 10.66 8.73
N ASN A 23 2.19 11.14 7.89
CA ASN A 23 3.44 11.75 8.34
C ASN A 23 3.20 12.96 9.26
N MET A 24 2.23 13.82 8.95
CA MET A 24 1.86 14.94 9.82
C MET A 24 1.37 14.47 11.20
N LEU A 25 0.62 13.38 11.28
CA LEU A 25 0.15 12.81 12.53
C LEU A 25 1.31 12.21 13.35
N TYR A 26 2.15 11.39 12.72
CA TYR A 26 3.27 10.71 13.40
C TYR A 26 4.38 11.67 13.83
N LYS A 27 4.56 12.79 13.12
CA LYS A 27 5.49 13.85 13.54
C LYS A 27 5.18 14.40 14.94
N LYS A 28 3.91 14.40 15.36
CA LYS A 28 3.52 14.83 16.72
C LYS A 28 3.99 13.86 17.81
N LEU A 29 4.38 12.65 17.42
CA LEU A 29 4.90 11.59 18.28
C LEU A 29 6.40 11.39 18.08
N ASP A 30 7.10 12.37 17.51
CA ASP A 30 8.53 12.32 17.19
C ASP A 30 8.92 11.18 16.23
N ALA A 31 8.00 10.80 15.35
CA ALA A 31 8.21 9.76 14.34
C ALA A 31 7.99 10.30 12.91
N HIS A 32 8.78 9.81 11.96
CA HIS A 32 8.67 10.20 10.55
C HIS A 32 8.15 9.04 9.70
N VAL A 33 7.16 9.32 8.86
CA VAL A 33 6.64 8.36 7.88
C VAL A 33 6.97 8.86 6.49
N VAL A 34 7.64 8.02 5.70
CA VAL A 34 8.06 8.33 4.33
C VAL A 34 7.52 7.26 3.38
N LEU A 35 6.84 7.70 2.31
CA LEU A 35 6.42 6.79 1.25
C LEU A 35 7.64 6.44 0.37
N VAL A 36 8.19 5.25 0.58
CA VAL A 36 9.39 4.80 -0.17
C VAL A 36 9.05 4.10 -1.49
N GLY A 37 7.80 3.65 -1.67
CA GLY A 37 7.34 2.97 -2.87
C GLY A 37 5.83 2.81 -2.90
N MET A 38 5.27 2.69 -4.10
CA MET A 38 3.86 2.44 -4.36
C MET A 38 3.73 1.48 -5.53
N GLU A 39 2.85 0.51 -5.40
CA GLU A 39 2.52 -0.43 -6.46
C GLU A 39 1.02 -0.43 -6.71
N ILE A 40 0.64 -0.34 -7.99
CA ILE A 40 -0.75 -0.36 -8.41
C ILE A 40 -0.94 -1.60 -9.27
N TRP A 41 -1.74 -2.55 -8.80
CA TRP A 41 -2.11 -3.74 -9.55
C TRP A 41 -3.15 -3.37 -10.61
N THR A 42 -2.69 -3.17 -11.85
CA THR A 42 -3.53 -2.76 -12.99
C THR A 42 -4.00 -3.92 -13.85
N ASP A 43 -3.24 -5.01 -13.83
CA ASP A 43 -3.48 -6.27 -14.54
C ASP A 43 -4.41 -7.17 -13.72
N GLU A 44 -3.91 -7.68 -12.59
CA GLU A 44 -4.62 -8.57 -11.68
C GLU A 44 -4.10 -8.42 -10.26
N ASP A 45 -4.94 -8.79 -9.29
CA ASP A 45 -4.52 -8.80 -7.90
C ASP A 45 -3.43 -9.86 -7.71
N LYS A 46 -2.31 -9.46 -7.08
CA LYS A 46 -1.17 -10.38 -6.83
C LYS A 46 -1.43 -11.37 -5.69
N ILE A 47 -2.57 -11.24 -5.03
CA ILE A 47 -3.08 -12.12 -3.99
C ILE A 47 -4.57 -12.36 -4.20
N LYS A 48 -5.10 -13.43 -3.63
CA LYS A 48 -6.55 -13.62 -3.52
C LYS A 48 -7.10 -12.68 -2.45
N ILE A 49 -7.87 -11.68 -2.87
CA ILE A 49 -8.64 -10.79 -1.99
C ILE A 49 -9.97 -11.46 -1.64
N THR A 50 -10.29 -11.53 -0.35
CA THR A 50 -11.54 -12.11 0.16
C THR A 50 -12.29 -11.11 1.05
N PRO A 51 -13.62 -11.26 1.22
CA PRO A 51 -14.37 -10.46 2.18
C PRO A 51 -13.89 -10.64 3.63
N ASP A 52 -13.34 -11.81 3.96
CA ASP A 52 -12.66 -12.04 5.24
C ASP A 52 -11.32 -11.29 5.28
N ALA A 53 -11.22 -10.34 6.21
CA ALA A 53 -10.06 -9.46 6.34
C ALA A 53 -8.81 -10.21 6.83
N ASN A 54 -8.98 -11.21 7.70
CA ASN A 54 -7.87 -11.99 8.24
C ASN A 54 -7.19 -12.82 7.14
N THR A 55 -7.99 -13.48 6.31
CA THR A 55 -7.51 -14.24 5.15
C THR A 55 -6.79 -13.33 4.15
N THR A 56 -7.35 -12.16 3.85
CA THR A 56 -6.70 -11.17 2.96
C THR A 56 -5.37 -10.66 3.55
N LEU A 57 -5.34 -10.36 4.85
CA LEU A 57 -4.13 -9.92 5.55
C LEU A 57 -3.03 -11.00 5.55
N GLU A 58 -3.40 -12.26 5.78
CA GLU A 58 -2.46 -13.38 5.73
C GLU A 58 -1.87 -13.54 4.32
N ASN A 59 -2.72 -13.50 3.29
CA ASN A 59 -2.29 -13.57 1.89
C ASN A 59 -1.35 -12.42 1.53
N PHE A 60 -1.70 -11.19 1.92
CA PHE A 60 -0.87 -10.01 1.70
C PHE A 60 0.48 -10.10 2.42
N SER A 61 0.49 -10.58 3.67
CA SER A 61 1.71 -10.74 4.46
C SER A 61 2.67 -11.76 3.83
N LYS A 62 2.13 -12.88 3.33
CA LYS A 62 2.91 -13.89 2.60
C LYS A 62 3.51 -13.33 1.32
N TRP A 63 2.71 -12.62 0.52
CA TRP A 63 3.19 -11.97 -0.71
C TRP A 63 4.25 -10.90 -0.44
N ARG A 64 4.05 -10.05 0.58
CA ARG A 64 5.04 -9.04 1.00
C ARG A 64 6.40 -9.69 1.28
N GLY A 65 6.38 -10.80 2.04
CA GLY A 65 7.58 -11.54 2.42
C GLY A 65 8.29 -12.22 1.25
N LYS A 66 7.53 -12.84 0.36
CA LYS A 66 8.07 -13.65 -0.74
C LYS A 66 8.45 -12.84 -1.98
N ASP A 67 7.78 -11.72 -2.22
CA ASP A 67 7.88 -10.98 -3.48
C ASP A 67 8.29 -9.52 -3.27
N LEU A 68 7.52 -8.74 -2.49
CA LEU A 68 7.76 -7.29 -2.39
C LEU A 68 9.11 -6.97 -1.73
N LEU A 69 9.45 -7.62 -0.62
CA LEU A 69 10.70 -7.37 0.11
C LEU A 69 11.95 -7.69 -0.70
N LYS A 70 11.89 -8.61 -1.67
CA LYS A 70 13.04 -8.98 -2.51
C LYS A 70 13.45 -7.87 -3.49
N ARG A 71 12.53 -6.97 -3.83
CA ARG A 71 12.72 -5.93 -4.86
C ARG A 71 12.60 -4.52 -4.33
N LYS A 72 12.00 -4.32 -3.15
CA LYS A 72 11.93 -3.01 -2.51
C LYS A 72 12.04 -3.14 -0.98
N HIS A 73 13.12 -2.59 -0.43
CA HIS A 73 13.28 -2.47 1.02
C HIS A 73 12.24 -1.50 1.61
N HIS A 74 11.57 -1.92 2.69
CA HIS A 74 10.57 -1.12 3.42
C HIS A 74 10.24 -1.77 4.78
N ASP A 75 9.94 -0.96 5.78
CA ASP A 75 9.57 -1.45 7.12
C ASP A 75 8.11 -1.92 7.20
N ILE A 76 7.20 -1.14 6.60
CA ILE A 76 5.74 -1.36 6.60
C ILE A 76 5.22 -1.31 5.16
N ALA A 77 4.27 -2.18 4.83
CA ALA A 77 3.48 -2.11 3.60
C ALA A 77 1.99 -2.14 3.96
N GLN A 78 1.18 -1.35 3.25
CA GLN A 78 -0.26 -1.26 3.45
C GLN A 78 -0.99 -1.53 2.13
N LEU A 79 -2.02 -2.38 2.19
CA LEU A 79 -2.94 -2.65 1.09
C LEU A 79 -4.17 -1.73 1.22
N LEU A 80 -4.62 -1.14 0.10
CA LEU A 80 -5.71 -0.16 0.02
C LEU A 80 -6.78 -0.55 -1.01
#